data_AF-A0A9P5ETB5-F1
#
_entry.id   AF-A0A9P5ETB5-F1
#
_cell.length_a   1.000
_cell.length_b   1.000
_cell.length_c   1.000
_cell.angle_alpha   90.00
_cell.angle_beta   90.00
_cell.angle_gamma   90.00
#
_symmetry.space_group_name_H-M   'P 1'
#
loop_
_entity.id
_entity.type
_entity.pdbx_description
1 polymer ?
#
loop_
_entity_poly.entity_id
_entity_poly.type
_entity_poly.pdbx_seq_one_letter_code
_entity_poly.pdbx_strand_id
1 'polypeptide(L)'
;MEMSKIPRRPSDKTQPYHTRPSSPSTTNDVDITEVRDNFGSHERLVSPKQDSNPVFIQHVSQSTELPKANWWERLLLTRDLWSPTWNIHLFCIIGIGFAIGHHVFYASLEGKIIYGDDQLLMLRYGTALAFAAKASLVASVLTAFREQIWATARSRMISISTLDDMFAAPETPFSLLNLEFISKAKIVAVLALYGWLSPLIVILTTNTLLAKPALEVQQTSCPGVRTLNFSREATNEFRDGLKIDGYYRLSVNLWNTTSVNVTDPSFFDYWAGPSDQGKEVFQAATTLKRPFTNIDDTFAVCEKGWNCTAEIQFAGPAYKCQEMARGVGATVRSLEQESGVTKPPFPFKRLAPMGTYTWLVHATLGDYKNPQLNETWAGGLPKMDPPFPKHLGAFRMEPVVWVGYAEYLNTSLSSNDTSNAEAWNPVLIACEHYEAAYTAELRFIDGAQVHRMKSRKLLAPLINTTLVEGKDANDV
;
A
#
# COMPACT_ATOMS: atom_id res chain seq x y z
N MET A 1 20.85 -41.45 -25.72
CA MET A 1 19.60 -41.26 -26.48
C MET A 1 19.53 -39.78 -26.84
N GLU A 2 19.57 -39.46 -28.13
CA GLU A 2 19.90 -38.13 -28.69
C GLU A 2 18.97 -37.01 -28.18
N MET A 3 19.56 -35.89 -27.75
CA MET A 3 18.84 -34.62 -27.55
C MET A 3 18.92 -33.79 -28.83
N SER A 4 17.76 -33.58 -29.45
CA SER A 4 17.57 -32.73 -30.61
C SER A 4 17.85 -31.25 -30.30
N LYS A 5 18.61 -30.59 -31.17
CA LYS A 5 18.83 -29.13 -31.16
C LYS A 5 17.54 -28.37 -31.44
N ILE A 6 17.18 -27.42 -30.59
CA ILE A 6 16.13 -26.42 -30.84
C ILE A 6 16.83 -25.09 -31.21
N PRO A 7 16.40 -24.38 -32.27
CA PRO A 7 17.10 -23.21 -32.78
C PRO A 7 16.76 -21.94 -31.98
N ARG A 8 17.78 -21.08 -31.76
CA ARG A 8 17.65 -19.76 -31.13
C ARG A 8 16.86 -18.82 -32.05
N ARG A 9 15.82 -18.15 -31.52
CA ARG A 9 15.11 -17.06 -32.20
C ARG A 9 15.80 -15.70 -31.93
N PRO A 10 15.68 -14.72 -32.84
CA PRO A 10 16.36 -13.43 -32.73
C PRO A 10 15.70 -12.53 -31.67
N SER A 11 16.55 -11.73 -31.04
CA SER A 11 16.26 -10.61 -30.12
C SER A 11 15.11 -9.74 -30.61
N ASP A 12 14.07 -9.60 -29.80
CA ASP A 12 13.00 -8.63 -30.03
C ASP A 12 13.43 -7.26 -29.52
N LYS A 13 13.17 -6.25 -30.34
CA LYS A 13 13.61 -4.87 -30.13
C LYS A 13 12.83 -4.26 -28.97
N THR A 14 13.53 -3.86 -27.91
CA THR A 14 13.00 -3.01 -26.85
C THR A 14 12.52 -1.66 -27.42
N GLN A 15 11.22 -1.39 -27.31
CA GLN A 15 10.64 -0.05 -27.43
C GLN A 15 11.06 0.81 -26.22
N PRO A 16 11.26 2.13 -26.38
CA PRO A 16 11.61 3.01 -25.27
C PRO A 16 10.39 3.33 -24.40
N TYR A 17 10.54 3.14 -23.09
CA TYR A 17 9.57 3.58 -22.09
C TYR A 17 9.60 5.10 -21.92
N HIS A 18 8.41 5.70 -21.84
CA HIS A 18 8.20 7.10 -21.53
C HIS A 18 8.74 7.44 -20.14
N THR A 19 9.73 8.33 -20.09
CA THR A 19 10.19 9.01 -18.87
C THR A 19 9.13 10.00 -18.38
N ARG A 20 8.63 9.79 -17.16
CA ARG A 20 7.79 10.76 -16.43
C ARG A 20 8.69 11.91 -15.93
N PRO A 21 8.31 13.19 -16.07
CA PRO A 21 9.14 14.29 -15.59
C PRO A 21 9.21 14.31 -14.06
N SER A 22 10.41 14.54 -13.55
CA SER A 22 10.73 14.85 -12.16
C SER A 22 9.98 16.10 -11.68
N SER A 23 9.32 16.00 -10.54
CA SER A 23 8.75 17.14 -9.81
C SER A 23 9.85 18.11 -9.36
N PRO A 24 9.65 19.44 -9.46
CA PRO A 24 10.60 20.39 -8.90
C PRO A 24 10.42 20.49 -7.38
N SER A 25 11.56 20.41 -6.68
CA SER A 25 11.72 20.81 -5.29
C SER A 25 11.51 22.31 -5.13
N THR A 26 10.46 22.71 -4.43
CA THR A 26 10.32 24.08 -3.92
C THR A 26 10.44 24.05 -2.40
N THR A 27 11.65 24.34 -1.91
CA THR A 27 11.87 24.96 -0.61
C THR A 27 11.62 26.46 -0.79
N ASN A 28 10.48 26.96 -0.31
CA ASN A 28 10.27 28.38 -0.06
C ASN A 28 9.79 28.52 1.38
N ASP A 29 10.72 28.91 2.25
CA ASP A 29 10.40 29.56 3.52
C ASP A 29 9.61 30.83 3.20
N VAL A 30 8.37 30.90 3.66
CA VAL A 30 7.56 32.13 3.61
C VAL A 30 7.59 32.75 4.99
N ASP A 31 8.31 33.87 5.09
CA ASP A 31 8.38 34.75 6.24
C ASP A 31 7.05 35.52 6.38
N ILE A 32 6.41 35.38 7.54
CA ILE A 32 5.07 35.91 7.83
C ILE A 32 5.22 37.25 8.57
N THR A 33 5.73 38.28 7.89
CA THR A 33 5.76 39.65 8.46
C THR A 33 5.48 40.78 7.48
N GLU A 34 4.95 40.52 6.28
CA GLU A 34 4.75 41.58 5.28
C GLU A 34 3.35 41.66 4.64
N VAL A 35 2.30 41.21 5.34
CA VAL A 35 0.89 41.45 4.90
C VAL A 35 0.02 41.90 6.08
N ARG A 36 0.51 42.88 6.83
CA ARG A 36 -0.26 43.52 7.89
C ARG A 36 0.04 45.01 7.95
N ASP A 37 -0.10 45.68 6.82
CA ASP A 37 -0.35 47.12 6.77
C ASP A 37 -1.02 47.43 5.44
N ASN A 38 -2.27 47.90 5.53
CA ASN A 38 -3.17 48.42 4.49
C ASN A 38 -4.44 47.59 4.35
N PHE A 39 -5.42 47.86 5.20
CA PHE A 39 -6.77 48.25 4.77
C PHE A 39 -7.55 48.71 6.01
N GLY A 40 -7.35 49.99 6.36
CA GLY A 40 -8.11 50.72 7.37
C GLY A 40 -8.73 51.97 6.75
N SER A 41 -10.06 51.96 6.71
CA SER A 41 -11.03 53.07 6.70
C SER A 41 -10.53 54.53 6.61
N HIS A 42 -11.13 55.31 5.69
CA HIS A 42 -11.57 56.67 5.99
C HIS A 42 -12.73 57.12 5.09
N GLU A 43 -13.90 57.31 5.69
CA GLU A 43 -15.00 58.11 5.16
C GLU A 43 -14.59 59.58 5.01
N ARG A 44 -15.11 60.26 3.98
CA ARG A 44 -15.19 61.74 3.98
C ARG A 44 -16.38 62.23 3.17
N LEU A 45 -17.32 62.86 3.89
CA LEU A 45 -18.44 63.66 3.41
C LEU A 45 -17.94 64.93 2.70
N VAL A 46 -18.54 65.31 1.56
CA VAL A 46 -18.45 66.68 1.02
C VAL A 46 -19.80 67.09 0.43
N SER A 47 -20.30 68.23 0.94
CA SER A 47 -21.50 68.97 0.53
C SER A 47 -21.19 69.95 -0.64
N PRO A 48 -22.18 70.53 -1.33
CA PRO A 48 -22.02 71.07 -2.68
C PRO A 48 -21.46 72.51 -2.69
N LYS A 49 -20.72 72.86 -3.74
CA LYS A 49 -20.43 74.24 -4.11
C LYS A 49 -21.17 74.60 -5.40
N GLN A 50 -21.96 75.67 -5.27
CA GLN A 50 -22.67 76.38 -6.30
C GLN A 50 -21.75 77.49 -6.82
N ASP A 51 -21.51 77.52 -8.13
CA ASP A 51 -20.97 78.70 -8.82
C ASP A 51 -21.65 78.85 -10.18
N SER A 52 -21.86 80.11 -10.53
CA SER A 52 -22.90 80.64 -11.39
C SER A 52 -22.40 81.15 -12.75
N ASN A 53 -23.28 81.04 -13.76
CA ASN A 53 -23.44 81.86 -14.98
C ASN A 53 -22.62 81.47 -16.24
N PRO A 54 -23.08 81.86 -17.45
CA PRO A 54 -24.19 81.27 -18.23
C PRO A 54 -23.73 80.92 -19.66
N VAL A 55 -24.65 80.78 -20.64
CA VAL A 55 -24.41 80.74 -22.12
C VAL A 55 -24.14 79.32 -22.66
N PHE A 56 -24.78 78.75 -23.69
CA PHE A 56 -25.72 79.19 -24.73
C PHE A 56 -26.51 77.97 -25.21
N ILE A 57 -27.80 78.13 -25.52
CA ILE A 57 -28.58 77.13 -26.24
C ILE A 57 -28.19 77.21 -27.71
N GLN A 58 -27.74 76.09 -28.30
CA GLN A 58 -27.71 75.94 -29.74
C GLN A 58 -28.50 74.69 -30.13
N HIS A 59 -29.71 74.93 -30.65
CA HIS A 59 -30.48 73.96 -31.39
C HIS A 59 -29.74 73.62 -32.69
N VAL A 60 -29.38 72.34 -32.87
CA VAL A 60 -29.19 71.76 -34.20
C VAL A 60 -30.05 70.50 -34.27
N SER A 61 -31.16 70.63 -34.97
CA SER A 61 -31.97 69.51 -35.45
C SER A 61 -31.24 68.84 -36.61
N GLN A 62 -30.83 67.58 -36.45
CA GLN A 62 -30.45 66.75 -37.58
C GLN A 62 -31.19 65.42 -37.52
N SER A 63 -32.20 65.32 -38.38
CA SER A 63 -32.89 64.08 -38.74
C SER A 63 -31.88 63.05 -39.22
N THR A 64 -31.74 61.95 -38.47
CA THR A 64 -31.04 60.75 -38.93
C THR A 64 -32.04 59.61 -38.94
N GLU A 65 -32.27 59.05 -40.13
CA GLU A 65 -33.11 57.88 -40.32
C GLU A 65 -32.57 56.69 -39.51
N LEU A 66 -33.46 56.01 -38.79
CA LEU A 66 -33.15 54.78 -38.06
C LEU A 66 -32.84 53.65 -39.05
N PRO A 67 -31.71 52.93 -38.89
CA PRO A 67 -31.44 51.76 -39.72
C PRO A 67 -32.45 50.64 -39.42
N LYS A 68 -32.86 49.91 -40.46
CA LYS A 68 -33.73 48.73 -40.33
C LYS A 68 -33.03 47.67 -39.47
N ALA A 69 -33.54 47.49 -38.25
CA ALA A 69 -33.00 46.55 -37.26
C ALA A 69 -32.97 45.11 -37.80
N ASN A 70 -31.84 44.43 -37.54
CA ASN A 70 -31.58 43.06 -37.94
C ASN A 70 -32.43 42.07 -37.13
N TRP A 71 -32.67 40.88 -37.66
CA TRP A 71 -33.55 39.88 -37.04
C TRP A 71 -33.11 39.42 -35.63
N TRP A 72 -31.81 39.48 -35.31
CA TRP A 72 -31.29 39.24 -33.96
C TRP A 72 -31.58 40.38 -32.98
N GLU A 73 -31.65 41.63 -33.44
CA GLU A 73 -32.08 42.76 -32.61
C GLU A 73 -33.58 42.66 -32.30
N ARG A 74 -34.38 42.07 -33.20
CA ARG A 74 -35.77 41.70 -32.93
C ARG A 74 -35.88 40.57 -31.89
N LEU A 75 -34.90 39.68 -31.81
CA LEU A 75 -34.84 38.62 -30.79
C LEU A 75 -34.42 39.17 -29.40
N LEU A 76 -33.62 40.23 -29.37
CA LEU A 76 -33.25 40.94 -28.13
C LEU A 76 -34.33 41.94 -27.68
N LEU A 77 -35.21 42.39 -28.58
CA LEU A 77 -36.33 43.30 -28.31
C LEU A 77 -37.66 42.59 -27.99
N THR A 78 -37.69 41.26 -27.86
CA THR A 78 -38.85 40.58 -27.27
C THR A 78 -38.84 40.76 -25.74
N ARG A 79 -39.26 41.96 -25.32
CA ARG A 79 -39.54 42.35 -23.92
C ARG A 79 -40.74 41.60 -23.30
N ASP A 80 -41.10 40.44 -23.88
CA ASP A 80 -42.34 39.71 -23.64
C ASP A 80 -42.12 38.23 -23.25
N LEU A 81 -40.87 37.76 -23.23
CA LEU A 81 -40.48 36.47 -22.64
C LEU A 81 -40.26 36.55 -21.12
N TRP A 82 -40.29 37.76 -20.54
CA TRP A 82 -39.99 38.06 -19.14
C TRP A 82 -41.21 38.63 -18.41
N SER A 83 -42.40 38.08 -18.65
CA SER A 83 -43.52 38.36 -17.75
C SER A 83 -43.15 37.81 -16.35
N PRO A 84 -43.40 38.58 -15.27
CA PRO A 84 -43.09 38.15 -13.89
C PRO A 84 -43.68 36.76 -13.56
N THR A 85 -44.85 36.47 -14.13
CA THR A 85 -45.54 35.17 -14.01
C THR A 85 -44.77 34.02 -14.66
N TRP A 86 -44.24 34.19 -15.87
CA TRP A 86 -43.46 33.14 -16.54
C TRP A 86 -42.14 32.85 -15.81
N ASN A 87 -41.46 33.89 -15.32
CA ASN A 87 -40.21 33.75 -14.57
C ASN A 87 -40.38 32.95 -13.27
N ILE A 88 -41.50 33.12 -12.56
CA ILE A 88 -41.81 32.34 -11.35
C ILE A 88 -41.89 30.85 -11.69
N HIS A 89 -42.67 30.49 -12.72
CA HIS A 89 -42.82 29.09 -13.12
C HIS A 89 -41.50 28.49 -13.64
N LEU A 90 -40.75 29.25 -14.44
CA LEU A 90 -39.45 28.82 -14.97
C LEU A 90 -38.46 28.49 -13.85
N PHE A 91 -38.24 29.42 -12.92
CA PHE A 91 -37.30 29.22 -11.82
C PHE A 91 -37.76 28.12 -10.85
N CYS A 92 -39.06 27.98 -10.63
CA CYS A 92 -39.61 26.89 -9.82
C CYS A 92 -39.33 25.51 -10.44
N ILE A 93 -39.60 25.34 -11.75
CA ILE A 93 -39.36 24.08 -12.46
C ILE A 93 -37.87 23.75 -12.47
N ILE A 94 -37.00 24.73 -12.75
CA ILE A 94 -35.54 24.55 -12.72
C ILE A 94 -35.09 24.12 -11.32
N GLY A 95 -35.61 24.74 -10.26
CA GLY A 95 -35.27 24.38 -8.88
C GLY A 95 -35.68 22.98 -8.48
N ILE A 96 -36.90 22.56 -8.87
CA ILE A 96 -37.35 21.17 -8.70
C ILE A 96 -36.45 20.21 -9.48
N GLY A 97 -36.08 20.56 -10.72
CA GLY A 97 -35.16 19.77 -11.54
C GLY A 97 -33.80 19.56 -10.88
N PHE A 98 -33.19 20.62 -10.33
CA PHE A 98 -31.93 20.50 -9.60
C PHE A 98 -32.07 19.72 -8.28
N ALA A 99 -33.20 19.83 -7.57
CA ALA A 99 -33.45 19.06 -6.35
C ALA A 99 -33.58 17.55 -6.66
N ILE A 100 -34.30 17.19 -7.72
CA ILE A 100 -34.37 15.80 -8.20
C ILE A 100 -32.99 15.33 -8.64
N GLY A 101 -32.26 16.16 -9.40
CA GLY A 101 -30.90 15.86 -9.83
C GLY A 101 -29.95 15.60 -8.67
N HIS A 102 -30.02 16.41 -7.60
CA HIS A 102 -29.27 16.21 -6.36
C HIS A 102 -29.61 14.87 -5.71
N HIS A 103 -30.90 14.57 -5.56
CA HIS A 103 -31.36 13.32 -4.95
C HIS A 103 -30.92 12.09 -5.76
N VAL A 104 -31.12 12.09 -7.08
CA VAL A 104 -30.73 10.99 -7.97
C VAL A 104 -29.21 10.83 -8.00
N PHE A 105 -28.46 11.94 -7.99
CA PHE A 105 -27.00 11.91 -7.92
C PHE A 105 -26.53 11.22 -6.64
N TYR A 106 -27.06 11.60 -5.48
CA TYR A 106 -26.71 10.97 -4.21
C TYR A 106 -27.17 9.51 -4.12
N ALA A 107 -28.37 9.19 -4.60
CA ALA A 107 -28.82 7.80 -4.71
C ALA A 107 -27.90 6.95 -5.60
N SER A 108 -27.35 7.53 -6.67
CA SER A 108 -26.39 6.84 -7.54
C SER A 108 -25.02 6.59 -6.91
N LEU A 109 -24.71 7.30 -5.81
CA LEU A 109 -23.47 7.16 -5.05
C LEU A 109 -23.63 6.20 -3.85
N GLU A 110 -24.86 5.81 -3.52
CA GLU A 110 -25.12 4.91 -2.42
C GLU A 110 -24.47 3.54 -2.67
N GLY A 111 -23.71 3.07 -1.69
CA GLY A 111 -23.02 1.78 -1.75
C GLY A 111 -21.77 1.74 -2.65
N LYS A 112 -21.36 2.86 -3.24
CA LYS A 112 -20.11 2.92 -4.01
C LYS A 112 -18.89 3.08 -3.10
N ILE A 113 -17.82 2.36 -3.44
CA ILE A 113 -16.53 2.46 -2.76
C ILE A 113 -15.82 3.71 -3.23
N ILE A 114 -15.15 4.39 -2.31
CA ILE A 114 -14.47 5.65 -2.56
C ILE A 114 -12.97 5.40 -2.53
N TYR A 115 -12.28 5.79 -3.59
CA TYR A 115 -10.83 5.73 -3.66
C TYR A 115 -10.25 7.14 -3.46
N GLY A 116 -9.38 7.32 -2.46
CA GLY A 116 -8.65 8.57 -2.23
C GLY A 116 -9.56 9.81 -2.10
N ASP A 117 -9.27 10.85 -2.89
CA ASP A 117 -9.92 12.17 -2.84
C ASP A 117 -11.30 12.24 -3.53
N ASP A 118 -11.78 11.14 -4.11
CA ASP A 118 -13.07 11.12 -4.83
C ASP A 118 -14.25 11.52 -3.93
N GLN A 119 -14.15 11.31 -2.61
CA GLN A 119 -15.17 11.74 -1.66
C GLN A 119 -15.45 13.24 -1.73
N LEU A 120 -14.38 14.04 -1.68
CA LEU A 120 -14.47 15.50 -1.63
C LEU A 120 -15.04 16.04 -2.93
N LEU A 121 -14.66 15.43 -4.06
CA LEU A 121 -15.14 15.78 -5.37
C LEU A 121 -16.65 15.53 -5.50
N MET A 122 -17.12 14.34 -5.10
CA MET A 122 -18.55 14.01 -5.15
C MET A 122 -19.38 14.87 -4.19
N LEU A 123 -18.85 15.19 -3.00
CA LEU A 123 -19.51 16.10 -2.07
C LEU A 123 -19.68 17.50 -2.69
N ARG A 124 -18.62 18.03 -3.33
CA ARG A 124 -18.64 19.36 -4.00
C ARG A 124 -19.68 19.43 -5.12
N TYR A 125 -19.79 18.39 -5.96
CA TYR A 125 -20.84 18.34 -7.00
C TYR A 125 -22.24 18.35 -6.40
N GLY A 126 -22.45 17.60 -5.32
CA GLY A 126 -23.71 17.64 -4.58
C GLY A 126 -24.03 19.03 -4.02
N THR A 127 -23.07 19.69 -3.38
CA THR A 127 -23.25 21.04 -2.84
C THR A 127 -23.57 22.06 -3.94
N ALA A 128 -22.96 21.92 -5.12
CA ALA A 128 -23.24 22.78 -6.27
C ALA A 128 -24.69 22.60 -6.78
N LEU A 129 -25.17 21.36 -6.89
CA LEU A 129 -26.57 21.06 -7.26
C LEU A 129 -27.57 21.59 -6.21
N ALA A 130 -27.27 21.41 -4.92
CA ALA A 130 -28.11 21.93 -3.84
C ALA A 130 -28.15 23.47 -3.83
N PHE A 131 -27.03 24.13 -4.11
CA PHE A 131 -26.97 25.59 -4.23
C PHE A 131 -27.76 26.09 -5.46
N ALA A 132 -27.65 25.41 -6.60
CA ALA A 132 -28.42 25.74 -7.80
C ALA A 132 -29.94 25.60 -7.58
N ALA A 133 -30.37 24.53 -6.88
CA ALA A 133 -31.76 24.35 -6.47
C ALA A 133 -32.23 25.48 -5.53
N LYS A 134 -31.42 25.83 -4.51
CA LYS A 134 -31.73 26.96 -3.62
C LYS A 134 -31.85 28.27 -4.39
N ALA A 135 -30.86 28.60 -5.23
CA ALA A 135 -30.80 29.88 -5.93
C ALA A 135 -32.01 30.09 -6.85
N SER A 136 -32.40 29.05 -7.59
CA SER A 136 -33.57 29.06 -8.46
C SER A 136 -34.89 29.16 -7.67
N LEU A 137 -35.07 28.38 -6.60
CA LEU A 137 -36.27 28.49 -5.75
C LEU A 137 -36.39 29.85 -5.06
N VAL A 138 -35.29 30.41 -4.56
CA VAL A 138 -35.28 31.75 -3.96
C VAL A 138 -35.57 32.83 -5.01
N ALA A 139 -35.02 32.72 -6.23
CA ALA A 139 -35.34 33.64 -7.32
C ALA A 139 -36.83 33.61 -7.71
N SER A 140 -37.43 32.41 -7.72
CA SER A 140 -38.89 32.23 -7.90
C SER A 140 -39.67 32.93 -6.79
N VAL A 141 -39.29 32.71 -5.53
CA VAL A 141 -39.97 33.27 -4.35
C VAL A 141 -39.86 34.80 -4.30
N LEU A 142 -38.68 35.36 -4.59
CA LEU A 142 -38.47 36.82 -4.60
C LEU A 142 -39.29 37.52 -5.70
N THR A 143 -39.40 36.88 -6.88
CA THR A 143 -40.25 37.40 -7.96
C THR A 143 -41.72 37.37 -7.57
N ALA A 144 -42.19 36.25 -7.01
CA ALA A 144 -43.57 36.11 -6.52
C ALA A 144 -43.88 37.08 -5.37
N PHE A 145 -42.93 37.30 -4.47
CA PHE A 145 -43.04 38.21 -3.34
C PHE A 145 -43.31 39.65 -3.80
N ARG A 146 -42.56 40.14 -4.80
CA ARG A 146 -42.74 41.49 -5.36
C ARG A 146 -44.12 41.68 -5.96
N GLU A 147 -44.59 40.73 -6.78
CA GLU A 147 -45.93 40.78 -7.37
C GLU A 147 -47.02 40.72 -6.30
N GLN A 148 -46.85 39.86 -5.30
CA GLN A 148 -47.81 39.67 -4.23
C GLN A 148 -47.92 40.90 -3.30
N ILE A 149 -46.82 41.64 -3.07
CA ILE A 149 -46.87 42.91 -2.33
C ILE A 149 -47.83 43.89 -3.03
N TRP A 150 -47.65 44.11 -4.33
CA TRP A 150 -48.47 45.05 -5.10
C TRP A 150 -49.91 44.57 -5.29
N ALA A 151 -50.14 43.26 -5.34
CA ALA A 151 -51.49 42.69 -5.35
C ALA A 151 -52.20 42.87 -4.01
N THR A 152 -51.47 42.70 -2.89
CA THR A 152 -52.02 42.86 -1.54
C THR A 152 -52.28 44.33 -1.21
N ALA A 153 -51.38 45.23 -1.58
CA ALA A 153 -51.53 46.68 -1.41
C ALA A 153 -52.75 47.23 -2.17
N ARG A 154 -53.10 46.65 -3.33
CA ARG A 154 -54.28 47.05 -4.10
C ARG A 154 -55.60 46.45 -3.61
N SER A 155 -55.56 45.31 -2.93
CA SER A 155 -56.76 44.55 -2.53
C SER A 155 -57.16 44.72 -1.07
N ARG A 156 -56.27 45.22 -0.21
CA ARG A 156 -56.48 45.37 1.24
C ARG A 156 -56.06 46.76 1.71
N MET A 157 -56.78 47.31 2.69
CA MET A 157 -56.36 48.52 3.40
C MET A 157 -55.32 48.16 4.47
N ILE A 158 -54.08 48.57 4.24
CA ILE A 158 -52.90 48.28 5.09
C ILE A 158 -52.34 49.62 5.58
N SER A 159 -51.88 49.67 6.84
CA SER A 159 -51.17 50.84 7.39
C SER A 159 -49.88 51.11 6.60
N ILE A 160 -49.50 52.38 6.46
CA ILE A 160 -48.24 52.78 5.80
C ILE A 160 -47.03 52.15 6.51
N SER A 161 -47.07 52.03 7.84
CA SER A 161 -46.02 51.35 8.62
C SER A 161 -45.90 49.87 8.26
N THR A 162 -47.02 49.17 8.12
CA THR A 162 -47.05 47.75 7.71
C THR A 162 -46.60 47.57 6.26
N LEU A 163 -46.87 48.53 5.39
CA LEU A 163 -46.38 48.51 4.01
C LEU A 163 -44.85 48.70 3.94
N ASP A 164 -44.29 49.57 4.78
CA ASP A 164 -42.85 49.72 4.94
C ASP A 164 -42.21 48.42 5.48
N ASP A 165 -42.81 47.83 6.52
CA ASP A 165 -42.38 46.53 7.07
C ASP A 165 -42.42 45.40 6.02
N MET A 166 -43.40 45.42 5.09
CA MET A 166 -43.49 44.45 3.99
C MET A 166 -42.32 44.54 3.02
N PHE A 167 -41.85 45.75 2.69
CA PHE A 167 -40.68 45.93 1.82
C PHE A 167 -39.37 45.64 2.55
N ALA A 168 -39.30 45.91 3.86
CA ALA A 168 -38.14 45.62 4.69
C ALA A 168 -37.99 44.11 5.01
N ALA A 169 -39.07 43.32 4.95
CA ALA A 169 -39.07 41.90 5.37
C ALA A 169 -37.99 40.98 4.76
N PRO A 170 -37.54 41.13 3.50
CA PRO A 170 -36.42 40.35 2.94
C PRO A 170 -35.05 40.73 3.50
N GLU A 171 -34.90 41.95 4.02
CA GLU A 171 -33.64 42.50 4.53
C GLU A 171 -33.58 42.42 6.06
N THR A 172 -34.70 42.60 6.75
CA THR A 172 -34.81 42.59 8.20
C THR A 172 -35.81 41.54 8.69
N PRO A 173 -35.37 40.51 9.43
CA PRO A 173 -36.25 39.42 9.88
C PRO A 173 -37.26 39.90 10.93
N PHE A 174 -36.95 40.97 11.67
CA PHE A 174 -37.83 41.53 12.69
C PHE A 174 -39.11 42.16 12.13
N SER A 175 -39.13 42.55 10.85
CA SER A 175 -40.34 43.07 10.19
C SER A 175 -41.45 42.02 10.08
N LEU A 176 -41.11 40.72 10.15
CA LEU A 176 -42.07 39.62 10.22
C LEU A 176 -42.82 39.55 11.57
N LEU A 177 -42.37 40.26 12.62
CA LEU A 177 -43.04 40.26 13.93
C LEU A 177 -44.27 41.17 14.00
N ASN A 178 -44.52 41.98 12.96
CA ASN A 178 -45.73 42.80 12.90
C ASN A 178 -46.97 41.89 12.72
N LEU A 179 -47.80 41.79 13.77
CA LEU A 179 -49.00 40.95 13.77
C LEU A 179 -50.02 41.38 12.70
N GLU A 180 -50.06 42.67 12.36
CA GLU A 180 -50.90 43.18 11.28
C GLU A 180 -50.41 42.68 9.91
N PHE A 181 -49.09 42.61 9.71
CA PHE A 181 -48.47 42.05 8.51
C PHE A 181 -48.80 40.55 8.36
N ILE A 182 -48.59 39.75 9.41
CA ILE A 182 -48.91 38.31 9.39
C ILE A 182 -50.40 38.07 9.15
N SER A 183 -51.28 38.85 9.78
CA SER A 183 -52.73 38.63 9.69
C SER A 183 -53.30 39.04 8.33
N LYS A 184 -52.90 40.20 7.80
CA LYS A 184 -53.47 40.78 6.58
C LYS A 184 -52.75 40.37 5.29
N ALA A 185 -51.45 40.03 5.34
CA ALA A 185 -50.63 39.68 4.19
C ALA A 185 -49.94 38.31 4.34
N LYS A 186 -50.70 37.29 4.77
CA LYS A 186 -50.24 35.91 5.05
C LYS A 186 -49.29 35.33 3.99
N ILE A 187 -49.64 35.47 2.71
CA ILE A 187 -48.86 34.90 1.60
C ILE A 187 -47.49 35.59 1.50
N VAL A 188 -47.46 36.92 1.63
CA VAL A 188 -46.23 37.72 1.60
C VAL A 188 -45.33 37.35 2.79
N ALA A 189 -45.91 37.19 3.99
CA ALA A 189 -45.19 36.76 5.17
C ALA A 189 -44.57 35.35 5.02
N VAL A 190 -45.30 34.39 4.44
CA VAL A 190 -44.78 33.02 4.18
C VAL A 190 -43.64 33.03 3.17
N LEU A 191 -43.73 33.82 2.10
CA LEU A 191 -42.68 33.95 1.09
C LEU A 191 -41.40 34.59 1.68
N ALA A 192 -41.55 35.62 2.51
CA ALA A 192 -40.41 36.21 3.24
C ALA A 192 -39.77 35.22 4.22
N LEU A 193 -40.58 34.48 4.99
CA LEU A 193 -40.11 33.45 5.91
C LEU A 193 -39.31 32.36 5.16
N TYR A 194 -39.78 31.93 3.98
CA TYR A 194 -39.04 30.98 3.15
C TYR A 194 -37.66 31.52 2.75
N GLY A 195 -37.56 32.81 2.41
CA GLY A 195 -36.27 33.46 2.13
C GLY A 195 -35.28 33.30 3.27
N TRP A 196 -35.72 33.51 4.52
CA TRP A 196 -34.92 33.35 5.73
C TRP A 196 -34.58 31.89 6.06
N LEU A 197 -35.46 30.94 5.74
CA LEU A 197 -35.20 29.50 5.93
C LEU A 197 -34.38 28.88 4.79
N SER A 198 -34.23 29.56 3.65
CA SER A 198 -33.52 29.03 2.48
C SER A 198 -32.07 28.58 2.73
N PRO A 199 -31.27 29.16 3.65
CA PRO A 199 -29.93 28.65 3.95
C PRO A 199 -29.94 27.24 4.56
N LEU A 200 -30.98 26.87 5.31
CA LEU A 200 -31.08 25.54 5.93
C LEU A 200 -31.16 24.42 4.89
N ILE A 201 -31.72 24.69 3.71
CA ILE A 201 -31.83 23.72 2.61
C ILE A 201 -30.43 23.22 2.22
N VAL A 202 -29.45 24.11 2.08
CA VAL A 202 -28.08 23.74 1.68
C VAL A 202 -27.34 23.04 2.83
N ILE A 203 -27.50 23.51 4.07
CA ILE A 203 -26.83 22.95 5.25
C ILE A 203 -27.28 21.50 5.50
N LEU A 204 -28.58 21.25 5.44
CA LEU A 204 -29.13 19.92 5.70
C LEU A 204 -28.80 18.95 4.56
N THR A 205 -28.84 19.41 3.31
CA THR A 205 -28.57 18.55 2.15
C THR A 205 -27.10 18.12 2.08
N THR A 206 -26.15 18.93 2.51
CA THR A 206 -24.71 18.55 2.53
C THR A 206 -24.40 17.38 3.45
N ASN A 207 -25.23 17.11 4.46
CA ASN A 207 -25.04 16.00 5.40
C ASN A 207 -25.79 14.71 4.99
N THR A 208 -26.43 14.67 3.83
CA THR A 208 -27.21 13.49 3.40
C THR A 208 -26.34 12.38 2.80
N LEU A 209 -25.06 12.63 2.51
CA LEU A 209 -24.09 11.64 2.06
C LEU A 209 -22.95 11.53 3.08
N LEU A 210 -22.72 10.33 3.61
CA LEU A 210 -21.67 10.05 4.60
C LEU A 210 -20.81 8.88 4.13
N ALA A 211 -19.49 8.99 4.30
CA ALA A 211 -18.57 7.88 4.09
C ALA A 211 -18.44 7.06 5.38
N LYS A 212 -18.46 5.73 5.24
CA LYS A 212 -18.18 4.79 6.32
C LYS A 212 -17.07 3.84 5.89
N PRO A 213 -16.14 3.47 6.79
CA PRO A 213 -15.19 2.42 6.49
C PRO A 213 -15.94 1.12 6.20
N ALA A 214 -15.60 0.48 5.09
CA ALA A 214 -16.17 -0.79 4.67
C ALA A 214 -15.02 -1.76 4.33
N LEU A 215 -15.25 -3.05 4.59
CA LEU A 215 -14.31 -4.10 4.22
C LEU A 215 -14.62 -4.54 2.78
N GLU A 216 -13.65 -4.37 1.88
CA GLU A 216 -13.70 -4.96 0.55
C GLU A 216 -12.80 -6.20 0.52
N VAL A 217 -13.33 -7.32 0.03
CA VAL A 217 -12.55 -8.55 -0.18
C VAL A 217 -12.52 -8.83 -1.66
N GLN A 218 -11.34 -8.67 -2.26
CA GLN A 218 -11.13 -8.98 -3.67
C GLN A 218 -10.35 -10.29 -3.80
N GLN A 219 -10.97 -11.29 -4.43
CA GLN A 219 -10.29 -12.53 -4.82
C GLN A 219 -9.66 -12.32 -6.20
N THR A 220 -8.45 -11.78 -6.22
CA THR A 220 -7.66 -11.58 -7.43
C THR A 220 -6.26 -12.20 -7.29
N SER A 221 -5.56 -12.34 -8.40
CA SER A 221 -4.14 -12.70 -8.39
C SER A 221 -3.33 -11.45 -8.05
N CYS A 222 -2.54 -11.47 -6.97
CA CYS A 222 -1.62 -10.39 -6.65
C CYS A 222 -0.44 -10.40 -7.64
N PRO A 223 -0.30 -9.40 -8.53
CA PRO A 223 0.88 -9.31 -9.37
C PRO A 223 2.11 -9.05 -8.50
N GLY A 224 3.27 -9.60 -8.88
CA GLY A 224 4.54 -9.27 -8.24
C GLY A 224 4.89 -10.03 -6.96
N VAL A 225 4.06 -10.97 -6.48
CA VAL A 225 4.45 -11.87 -5.38
C VAL A 225 5.75 -12.59 -5.73
N ARG A 226 6.82 -12.30 -4.98
CA ARG A 226 8.14 -12.88 -5.22
C ARG A 226 8.22 -14.26 -4.56
N THR A 227 8.60 -15.27 -5.34
CA THR A 227 8.84 -16.63 -4.88
C THR A 227 10.32 -16.98 -4.98
N LEU A 228 10.80 -17.80 -4.05
CA LEU A 228 12.17 -18.30 -4.08
C LEU A 228 12.32 -19.33 -5.21
N ASN A 229 13.29 -19.14 -6.10
CA ASN A 229 13.59 -20.08 -7.18
C ASN A 229 15.10 -20.31 -7.31
N PHE A 230 15.55 -21.46 -6.81
CA PHE A 230 16.97 -21.87 -6.85
C PHE A 230 17.39 -22.47 -8.19
N SER A 231 16.48 -22.72 -9.14
CA SER A 231 16.81 -23.33 -10.44
C SER A 231 17.80 -22.50 -11.25
N ARG A 232 17.87 -21.19 -10.99
CA ARG A 232 18.83 -20.30 -11.64
C ARG A 232 20.26 -20.51 -11.17
N GLU A 233 20.44 -20.92 -9.92
CA GLU A 233 21.76 -21.21 -9.34
C GLU A 233 22.39 -22.43 -10.02
N ALA A 234 21.57 -23.43 -10.39
CA ALA A 234 22.04 -24.65 -11.06
C ALA A 234 22.68 -24.41 -12.44
N THR A 235 22.38 -23.27 -13.10
CA THR A 235 22.92 -22.92 -14.42
C THR A 235 23.80 -21.67 -14.36
N ASN A 236 24.18 -21.22 -13.17
CA ASN A 236 24.92 -19.97 -13.02
C ASN A 236 26.42 -20.19 -13.29
N GLU A 237 26.92 -19.65 -14.39
CA GLU A 237 28.36 -19.56 -14.65
C GLU A 237 28.90 -18.29 -13.99
N PHE A 238 29.68 -18.46 -12.92
CA PHE A 238 30.19 -17.34 -12.13
C PHE A 238 31.24 -16.52 -12.90
N ARG A 239 31.87 -17.07 -13.94
CA ARG A 239 32.85 -16.37 -14.78
C ARG A 239 32.23 -15.36 -15.75
N ASP A 240 30.98 -15.57 -16.16
CA ASP A 240 30.33 -14.75 -17.18
C ASP A 240 29.87 -13.38 -16.66
N GLY A 241 29.82 -13.18 -15.34
CA GLY A 241 29.47 -11.90 -14.73
C GLY A 241 28.08 -11.39 -15.15
N LEU A 242 27.11 -12.29 -15.27
CA LEU A 242 25.76 -11.98 -15.74
C LEU A 242 25.15 -10.80 -14.96
N LYS A 243 24.55 -9.85 -15.69
CA LYS A 243 23.83 -8.71 -15.11
C LYS A 243 22.31 -8.87 -15.25
N ILE A 244 21.57 -8.52 -14.19
CA ILE A 244 20.12 -8.27 -14.25
C ILE A 244 19.91 -6.82 -13.84
N ASP A 245 19.16 -6.07 -14.63
CA ASP A 245 18.82 -4.66 -14.34
C ASP A 245 20.06 -3.78 -14.06
N GLY A 246 21.19 -4.09 -14.70
CA GLY A 246 22.46 -3.38 -14.53
C GLY A 246 23.34 -3.87 -13.36
N TYR A 247 22.81 -4.72 -12.48
CA TYR A 247 23.52 -5.27 -11.32
C TYR A 247 24.12 -6.65 -11.62
N TYR A 248 25.35 -6.89 -11.17
CA TYR A 248 25.97 -8.22 -11.24
C TYR A 248 25.20 -9.21 -10.37
N ARG A 249 24.94 -10.40 -10.91
CA ARG A 249 24.43 -11.52 -10.12
C ARG A 249 25.50 -11.98 -9.15
N LEU A 250 25.08 -12.20 -7.92
CA LEU A 250 25.89 -12.86 -6.90
C LEU A 250 25.33 -14.26 -6.70
N SER A 251 26.18 -15.27 -6.86
CA SER A 251 25.84 -16.65 -6.52
C SER A 251 25.72 -16.78 -5.01
N VAL A 252 24.84 -17.66 -4.54
CA VAL A 252 24.76 -18.02 -3.11
C VAL A 252 25.89 -18.99 -2.70
N ASN A 253 26.63 -19.51 -3.68
CA ASN A 253 27.72 -20.45 -3.51
C ASN A 253 29.05 -19.87 -3.98
N LEU A 254 30.13 -20.44 -3.47
CA LEU A 254 31.49 -20.23 -3.92
C LEU A 254 31.99 -21.54 -4.54
N TRP A 255 32.61 -21.44 -5.70
CA TRP A 255 33.12 -22.56 -6.48
C TRP A 255 34.62 -22.41 -6.68
N ASN A 256 35.34 -23.52 -6.53
CA ASN A 256 36.75 -23.64 -6.93
C ASN A 256 36.83 -24.37 -8.27
N THR A 257 37.96 -24.22 -8.97
CA THR A 257 38.20 -24.80 -10.30
C THR A 257 39.42 -25.70 -10.30
N THR A 258 39.42 -26.76 -11.10
CA THR A 258 40.58 -27.65 -11.25
C THR A 258 41.64 -27.15 -12.23
N SER A 259 41.26 -26.27 -13.16
CA SER A 259 42.19 -25.64 -14.11
C SER A 259 41.79 -24.18 -14.39
N VAL A 260 42.76 -23.34 -14.73
CA VAL A 260 42.49 -21.98 -15.25
C VAL A 260 42.02 -22.04 -16.70
N ASN A 261 42.43 -23.09 -17.43
CA ASN A 261 42.03 -23.30 -18.82
C ASN A 261 40.75 -24.13 -18.86
N VAL A 262 39.63 -23.48 -19.17
CA VAL A 262 38.30 -24.11 -19.30
C VAL A 262 38.21 -25.15 -20.44
N THR A 263 39.19 -25.18 -21.34
CA THR A 263 39.24 -26.15 -22.45
C THR A 263 39.98 -27.44 -22.10
N ASP A 264 40.59 -27.51 -20.90
CA ASP A 264 41.27 -28.71 -20.42
C ASP A 264 40.27 -29.87 -20.26
N PRO A 265 40.54 -31.07 -20.80
CA PRO A 265 39.68 -32.24 -20.61
C PRO A 265 39.41 -32.61 -19.14
N SER A 266 40.30 -32.20 -18.23
CA SER A 266 40.19 -32.46 -16.78
C SER A 266 39.55 -31.30 -16.01
N PHE A 267 39.10 -30.26 -16.71
CA PHE A 267 38.46 -29.09 -16.11
C PHE A 267 37.08 -29.43 -15.54
N PHE A 268 36.87 -29.09 -14.27
CA PHE A 268 35.55 -28.98 -13.66
C PHE A 268 35.58 -28.07 -12.44
N ASP A 269 34.41 -27.56 -12.07
CA ASP A 269 34.19 -26.78 -10.86
C ASP A 269 33.68 -27.66 -9.73
N TYR A 270 34.07 -27.32 -8.50
CA TYR A 270 33.62 -28.00 -7.31
C TYR A 270 33.33 -27.03 -6.16
N TRP A 271 32.38 -27.41 -5.32
CA TRP A 271 31.86 -26.54 -4.28
C TRP A 271 32.91 -26.25 -3.21
N ALA A 272 33.09 -24.97 -2.89
CA ALA A 272 34.03 -24.50 -1.88
C ALA A 272 33.34 -24.08 -0.58
N GLY A 273 32.11 -23.58 -0.67
CA GLY A 273 31.37 -23.06 0.47
C GLY A 273 30.23 -22.13 0.06
N PRO A 274 29.47 -21.58 1.02
CA PRO A 274 28.54 -20.50 0.75
C PRO A 274 29.29 -19.18 0.48
N SER A 275 28.75 -18.35 -0.41
CA SER A 275 29.28 -17.00 -0.66
C SER A 275 29.06 -16.09 0.55
N ASP A 276 29.90 -15.07 0.73
CA ASP A 276 29.78 -14.15 1.87
C ASP A 276 28.48 -13.36 1.81
N GLN A 277 28.05 -12.95 0.62
CA GLN A 277 26.77 -12.26 0.43
C GLN A 277 25.58 -13.18 0.71
N GLY A 278 25.69 -14.47 0.34
CA GLY A 278 24.71 -15.48 0.72
C GLY A 278 24.59 -15.57 2.25
N LYS A 279 25.72 -15.73 2.96
CA LYS A 279 25.76 -15.77 4.43
C LYS A 279 25.12 -14.53 5.05
N GLU A 280 25.46 -13.34 4.57
CA GLU A 280 24.91 -12.08 5.07
C GLU A 280 23.38 -12.03 4.93
N VAL A 281 22.83 -12.40 3.77
CA VAL A 281 21.39 -12.41 3.54
C VAL A 281 20.69 -13.41 4.46
N PHE A 282 21.22 -14.64 4.58
CA PHE A 282 20.62 -15.66 5.46
C PHE A 282 20.72 -15.27 6.94
N GLN A 283 21.85 -14.70 7.36
CA GLN A 283 22.07 -14.25 8.74
C GLN A 283 21.17 -13.05 9.08
N ALA A 284 21.04 -12.08 8.18
CA ALA A 284 20.17 -10.93 8.36
C ALA A 284 18.69 -11.36 8.46
N ALA A 285 18.22 -12.22 7.55
CA ALA A 285 16.86 -12.73 7.56
C ALA A 285 16.54 -13.51 8.85
N THR A 286 17.47 -14.35 9.31
CA THR A 286 17.33 -15.15 10.54
C THR A 286 17.29 -14.26 11.78
N THR A 287 18.19 -13.26 11.85
CA THR A 287 18.30 -12.35 13.00
C THR A 287 17.09 -11.43 13.10
N LEU A 288 16.64 -10.87 11.99
CA LEU A 288 15.49 -9.97 11.94
C LEU A 288 14.15 -10.71 12.04
N LYS A 289 14.13 -12.04 11.84
CA LYS A 289 12.92 -12.87 11.78
C LYS A 289 11.88 -12.35 10.80
N ARG A 290 12.33 -11.68 9.75
CA ARG A 290 11.49 -11.09 8.69
C ARG A 290 12.18 -11.29 7.34
N PRO A 291 11.42 -11.37 6.24
CA PRO A 291 12.02 -11.48 4.91
C PRO A 291 12.85 -10.23 4.60
N PHE A 292 13.92 -10.42 3.82
CA PHE A 292 14.68 -9.32 3.27
C PHE A 292 13.92 -8.76 2.07
N THR A 293 13.39 -7.54 2.19
CA THR A 293 12.60 -6.87 1.16
C THR A 293 13.30 -5.61 0.69
N ASN A 294 13.23 -5.33 -0.61
CA ASN A 294 13.64 -4.03 -1.13
C ASN A 294 12.64 -2.97 -0.65
N ILE A 295 13.13 -1.86 -0.07
CA ILE A 295 12.27 -0.83 0.50
C ILE A 295 11.50 -0.07 -0.59
N ASP A 296 12.09 0.08 -1.77
CA ASP A 296 11.46 0.77 -2.90
C ASP A 296 10.30 -0.05 -3.48
N ASP A 297 10.34 -1.37 -3.33
CA ASP A 297 9.32 -2.31 -3.82
C ASP A 297 8.32 -2.74 -2.74
N THR A 298 8.32 -2.08 -1.58
CA THR A 298 7.49 -2.44 -0.41
C THR A 298 6.00 -2.58 -0.77
N PHE A 299 5.49 -1.69 -1.62
CA PHE A 299 4.08 -1.67 -2.06
C PHE A 299 3.88 -2.26 -3.47
N ALA A 300 4.90 -2.89 -4.06
CA ALA A 300 4.79 -3.47 -5.40
C ALA A 300 3.87 -4.69 -5.45
N VAL A 301 3.75 -5.43 -4.33
CA VAL A 301 2.93 -6.63 -4.21
C VAL A 301 1.53 -6.32 -3.67
N CYS A 302 1.45 -5.38 -2.73
CA CYS A 302 0.22 -4.98 -2.08
C CYS A 302 0.20 -3.48 -1.93
N GLU A 303 -0.76 -2.83 -2.59
CA GLU A 303 -0.91 -1.39 -2.57
C GLU A 303 -1.20 -0.88 -1.15
N LYS A 304 -0.82 0.38 -0.89
CA LYS A 304 -1.06 1.01 0.41
C LYS A 304 -2.56 1.03 0.73
N GLY A 305 -2.92 0.63 1.94
CA GLY A 305 -4.31 0.54 2.40
C GLY A 305 -4.97 -0.81 2.16
N TRP A 306 -4.31 -1.73 1.44
CA TRP A 306 -4.77 -3.11 1.26
C TRP A 306 -4.05 -4.08 2.18
N ASN A 307 -4.77 -5.11 2.62
CA ASN A 307 -4.22 -6.27 3.33
C ASN A 307 -4.27 -7.47 2.39
N CYS A 308 -3.15 -7.80 1.76
CA CYS A 308 -3.10 -8.85 0.75
C CYS A 308 -2.63 -10.16 1.38
N THR A 309 -3.24 -11.26 0.94
CA THR A 309 -2.86 -12.60 1.37
C THR A 309 -2.61 -13.46 0.14
N ALA A 310 -1.42 -14.07 0.06
CA ALA A 310 -1.02 -14.93 -1.04
C ALA A 310 -0.57 -16.28 -0.52
N GLU A 311 -0.95 -17.36 -1.19
CA GLU A 311 -0.46 -18.70 -0.89
C GLU A 311 0.55 -19.11 -1.95
N ILE A 312 1.72 -19.58 -1.50
CA ILE A 312 2.78 -20.07 -2.38
C ILE A 312 3.13 -21.51 -2.02
N GLN A 313 3.46 -22.30 -3.04
CA GLN A 313 3.91 -23.68 -2.93
C GLN A 313 5.28 -23.79 -3.56
N PHE A 314 6.23 -24.37 -2.82
CA PHE A 314 7.60 -24.56 -3.30
C PHE A 314 8.25 -25.78 -2.66
N ALA A 315 9.24 -26.36 -3.34
CA ALA A 315 10.11 -27.38 -2.79
C ALA A 315 11.38 -26.72 -2.24
N GLY A 316 11.89 -27.22 -1.11
CA GLY A 316 13.10 -26.68 -0.51
C GLY A 316 13.67 -27.56 0.60
N PRO A 317 14.83 -27.17 1.17
CA PRO A 317 15.50 -27.92 2.22
C PRO A 317 14.68 -27.93 3.52
N ALA A 318 14.75 -29.04 4.27
CA ALA A 318 14.12 -29.23 5.56
C ALA A 318 14.92 -30.18 6.44
N TYR A 319 14.88 -29.99 7.75
CA TYR A 319 15.42 -30.96 8.69
C TYR A 319 14.34 -31.88 9.25
N LYS A 320 14.57 -33.19 9.18
CA LYS A 320 13.83 -34.23 9.90
C LYS A 320 14.54 -34.50 11.22
N CYS A 321 14.06 -33.87 12.29
CA CYS A 321 14.62 -34.04 13.63
C CYS A 321 13.92 -35.16 14.39
N GLN A 322 14.72 -35.99 15.06
CA GLN A 322 14.27 -37.11 15.87
C GLN A 322 14.91 -37.03 17.26
N GLU A 323 14.16 -37.41 18.29
CA GLU A 323 14.66 -37.46 19.66
C GLU A 323 15.36 -38.80 19.94
N MET A 324 16.65 -38.70 20.25
CA MET A 324 17.53 -39.84 20.48
C MET A 324 17.51 -40.28 21.94
N ALA A 325 17.41 -39.33 22.87
CA ALA A 325 17.32 -39.57 24.30
C ALA A 325 16.68 -38.37 25.02
N ARG A 326 16.00 -38.64 26.14
CA ARG A 326 15.47 -37.62 27.06
C ARG A 326 15.46 -38.18 28.48
N GLY A 327 15.96 -37.41 29.44
CA GLY A 327 15.97 -37.80 30.86
C GLY A 327 17.31 -38.33 31.35
N VAL A 328 17.55 -38.16 32.66
CA VAL A 328 18.73 -38.70 33.34
C VAL A 328 18.66 -40.23 33.32
N GLY A 329 19.75 -40.89 32.91
CA GLY A 329 19.81 -42.35 32.82
C GLY A 329 19.11 -42.94 31.58
N ALA A 330 18.62 -42.11 30.66
CA ALA A 330 18.00 -42.59 29.43
C ALA A 330 18.98 -43.34 28.52
N THR A 331 18.50 -44.42 27.91
CA THR A 331 19.26 -45.16 26.90
C THR A 331 19.29 -44.39 25.59
N VAL A 332 20.50 -44.04 25.14
CA VAL A 332 20.68 -43.24 23.92
C VAL A 332 20.49 -44.11 22.68
N ARG A 333 19.53 -43.74 21.84
CA ARG A 333 19.31 -44.39 20.54
C ARG A 333 20.27 -43.83 19.49
N SER A 334 20.63 -44.69 18.54
CA SER A 334 21.32 -44.24 17.32
C SER A 334 20.29 -43.72 16.34
N LEU A 335 20.72 -42.85 15.44
CA LEU A 335 19.86 -42.33 14.39
C LEU A 335 19.77 -43.36 13.26
N GLU A 336 18.56 -43.83 12.99
CA GLU A 336 18.24 -44.70 11.87
C GLU A 336 17.93 -43.85 10.63
N GLN A 337 18.79 -43.99 9.62
CA GLN A 337 18.68 -43.37 8.32
C GLN A 337 18.25 -44.43 7.30
N GLU A 338 17.75 -44.02 6.14
CA GLU A 338 17.40 -44.97 5.06
C GLU A 338 18.62 -45.77 4.58
N SER A 339 19.81 -45.16 4.58
CA SER A 339 21.07 -45.79 4.16
C SER A 339 21.79 -46.59 5.25
N GLY A 340 21.40 -46.46 6.52
CA GLY A 340 22.16 -47.07 7.62
C GLY A 340 21.93 -46.42 8.97
N VAL A 341 22.84 -46.66 9.91
CA VAL A 341 22.73 -46.18 11.31
C VAL A 341 23.94 -45.34 11.67
N THR A 342 23.72 -44.16 12.25
CA THR A 342 24.77 -43.27 12.74
C THR A 342 24.63 -43.01 14.24
N LYS A 343 25.77 -43.00 14.93
CA LYS A 343 25.82 -42.88 16.40
C LYS A 343 25.99 -41.42 16.81
N PRO A 344 25.56 -41.07 18.04
CA PRO A 344 25.83 -39.75 18.58
C PRO A 344 27.34 -39.51 18.71
N PRO A 345 27.84 -38.34 18.26
CA PRO A 345 29.27 -38.03 18.27
C PRO A 345 29.81 -37.65 19.65
N PHE A 346 28.93 -37.57 20.65
CA PHE A 346 29.31 -37.31 22.03
C PHE A 346 28.50 -38.15 23.01
N PRO A 347 29.12 -38.56 24.13
CA PRO A 347 28.40 -39.19 25.23
C PRO A 347 27.33 -38.26 25.81
N PHE A 348 26.10 -38.76 25.92
CA PHE A 348 24.95 -38.04 26.48
C PHE A 348 25.17 -37.56 27.91
N LYS A 349 25.97 -38.30 28.70
CA LYS A 349 26.40 -37.91 30.06
C LYS A 349 27.17 -36.59 30.16
N ARG A 350 27.59 -36.00 29.03
CA ARG A 350 28.21 -34.66 29.01
C ARG A 350 27.20 -33.55 29.28
N LEU A 351 25.91 -33.80 29.10
CA LEU A 351 24.85 -32.82 29.31
C LEU A 351 24.48 -32.71 30.81
N ALA A 352 24.16 -31.51 31.25
CA ALA A 352 23.61 -31.26 32.57
C ALA A 352 22.30 -32.04 32.77
N PRO A 353 22.06 -32.63 33.96
CA PRO A 353 22.82 -32.46 35.20
C PRO A 353 24.02 -33.42 35.35
N MET A 354 24.15 -34.40 34.46
CA MET A 354 25.18 -35.45 34.56
C MET A 354 26.58 -34.92 34.23
N GLY A 355 26.66 -33.91 33.36
CA GLY A 355 27.87 -33.22 32.96
C GLY A 355 27.74 -31.72 33.07
N THR A 356 28.72 -31.01 32.51
CA THR A 356 28.88 -29.56 32.68
C THR A 356 28.19 -28.73 31.59
N TYR A 357 27.77 -29.35 30.48
CA TYR A 357 27.23 -28.62 29.33
C TYR A 357 25.70 -28.55 29.39
N THR A 358 25.15 -27.34 29.36
CA THR A 358 23.70 -27.12 29.18
C THR A 358 23.29 -27.14 27.70
N TRP A 359 24.26 -26.95 26.80
CA TRP A 359 24.08 -26.95 25.35
C TRP A 359 25.36 -27.47 24.68
N LEU A 360 25.23 -28.39 23.74
CA LEU A 360 26.32 -28.96 22.96
C LEU A 360 25.83 -29.31 21.56
N VAL A 361 26.52 -28.84 20.52
CA VAL A 361 26.11 -29.05 19.12
C VAL A 361 27.28 -29.53 18.29
N HIS A 362 27.01 -30.52 17.45
CA HIS A 362 27.89 -30.93 16.35
C HIS A 362 27.08 -30.87 15.05
N ALA A 363 27.35 -29.86 14.22
CA ALA A 363 26.59 -29.57 13.01
C ALA A 363 27.36 -29.83 11.70
N THR A 364 28.67 -30.08 11.77
CA THR A 364 29.57 -30.15 10.60
C THR A 364 30.24 -31.51 10.44
N LEU A 365 29.74 -32.55 11.13
CA LEU A 365 30.34 -33.88 11.05
C LEU A 365 30.06 -34.50 9.68
N GLY A 366 31.14 -34.85 8.99
CA GLY A 366 31.08 -35.34 7.62
C GLY A 366 30.91 -34.25 6.56
N ASP A 367 31.05 -32.97 6.95
CA ASP A 367 31.19 -31.87 5.99
C ASP A 367 32.50 -32.01 5.20
N TYR A 368 32.56 -31.37 4.03
CA TYR A 368 33.76 -31.40 3.19
C TYR A 368 34.88 -30.60 3.85
N LYS A 369 36.10 -31.09 3.66
CA LYS A 369 37.27 -30.27 3.96
C LYS A 369 37.27 -29.05 3.03
N ASN A 370 37.62 -27.89 3.57
CA ASN A 370 37.83 -26.69 2.77
C ASN A 370 39.29 -26.19 2.92
N PRO A 371 40.11 -26.18 1.85
CA PRO A 371 39.84 -26.75 0.53
C PRO A 371 39.69 -28.29 0.55
N GLN A 372 39.01 -28.87 -0.44
CA GLN A 372 38.77 -30.33 -0.50
C GLN A 372 40.05 -31.16 -0.72
N LEU A 373 41.15 -30.52 -1.11
CA LEU A 373 42.47 -31.13 -1.27
C LEU A 373 43.48 -30.49 -0.30
N ASN A 374 44.52 -31.25 0.08
CA ASN A 374 45.58 -30.74 0.96
C ASN A 374 46.50 -29.73 0.26
N GLU A 375 46.83 -29.97 -1.00
CA GLU A 375 47.81 -29.21 -1.75
C GLU A 375 47.15 -28.44 -2.91
N THR A 376 46.76 -27.20 -2.63
CA THR A 376 46.14 -26.32 -3.62
C THR A 376 46.88 -24.98 -3.72
N TRP A 377 46.82 -24.36 -4.89
CA TRP A 377 47.09 -22.93 -5.07
C TRP A 377 45.90 -22.08 -4.58
N ALA A 378 45.97 -20.77 -4.80
CA ALA A 378 44.86 -19.86 -4.54
C ALA A 378 43.61 -20.29 -5.32
N GLY A 379 42.42 -20.13 -4.71
CA GLY A 379 41.15 -20.54 -5.33
C GLY A 379 40.93 -22.05 -5.41
N GLY A 380 41.60 -22.83 -4.56
CA GLY A 380 41.45 -24.28 -4.50
C GLY A 380 42.13 -25.07 -5.63
N LEU A 381 42.75 -24.39 -6.61
CA LEU A 381 43.36 -25.05 -7.76
C LEU A 381 44.34 -26.17 -7.35
N PRO A 382 44.12 -27.43 -7.74
CA PRO A 382 45.01 -28.54 -7.38
C PRO A 382 46.46 -28.28 -7.81
N LYS A 383 47.43 -28.61 -6.95
CA LYS A 383 48.86 -28.59 -7.31
C LYS A 383 49.30 -29.85 -8.06
N MET A 384 48.53 -30.92 -7.94
CA MET A 384 48.78 -32.19 -8.62
C MET A 384 48.24 -32.17 -10.06
N ASP A 385 48.89 -32.92 -10.93
CA ASP A 385 48.39 -33.18 -12.28
C ASP A 385 47.28 -34.25 -12.27
N PRO A 386 46.34 -34.24 -13.24
CA PRO A 386 45.33 -35.27 -13.38
C PRO A 386 45.93 -36.70 -13.52
N PRO A 387 45.22 -37.76 -13.09
CA PRO A 387 43.82 -37.77 -12.66
C PRO A 387 43.62 -37.31 -11.21
N PHE A 388 42.61 -36.48 -10.99
CA PHE A 388 42.22 -36.04 -9.66
C PHE A 388 41.57 -37.17 -8.85
N PRO A 389 41.57 -37.08 -7.50
CA PRO A 389 40.91 -38.06 -6.65
C PRO A 389 39.45 -38.29 -7.07
N LYS A 390 39.03 -39.55 -7.11
CA LYS A 390 37.72 -40.00 -7.63
C LYS A 390 36.53 -39.25 -7.01
N HIS A 391 36.68 -38.79 -5.77
CA HIS A 391 35.62 -38.16 -4.99
C HIS A 391 35.74 -36.63 -4.88
N LEU A 392 36.70 -36.00 -5.57
CA LEU A 392 36.83 -34.55 -5.59
C LEU A 392 35.55 -33.91 -6.13
N GLY A 393 34.97 -32.99 -5.37
CA GLY A 393 33.74 -32.27 -5.73
C GLY A 393 32.45 -33.08 -5.63
N ALA A 394 32.50 -34.34 -5.23
CA ALA A 394 31.31 -35.16 -5.07
C ALA A 394 30.65 -34.91 -3.71
N PHE A 395 29.37 -34.57 -3.69
CA PHE A 395 28.59 -34.55 -2.46
C PHE A 395 28.28 -36.00 -2.01
N ARG A 396 29.02 -36.48 -1.00
CA ARG A 396 28.93 -37.84 -0.45
C ARG A 396 28.06 -37.96 0.79
N MET A 397 27.87 -36.90 1.55
CA MET A 397 26.93 -36.87 2.67
C MET A 397 26.54 -35.44 3.03
N GLU A 398 25.36 -35.30 3.63
CA GLU A 398 24.93 -34.09 4.33
C GLU A 398 25.24 -34.27 5.82
N PRO A 399 25.83 -33.26 6.50
CA PRO A 399 26.07 -33.34 7.93
C PRO A 399 24.78 -33.56 8.73
N VAL A 400 24.78 -34.58 9.59
CA VAL A 400 23.71 -34.75 10.58
C VAL A 400 23.93 -33.74 11.69
N VAL A 401 22.92 -32.92 11.98
CA VAL A 401 22.99 -31.92 13.04
C VAL A 401 22.58 -32.57 14.35
N TRP A 402 23.57 -32.78 15.22
CA TRP A 402 23.38 -33.31 16.57
C TRP A 402 23.30 -32.17 17.57
N VAL A 403 22.21 -32.12 18.34
CA VAL A 403 21.98 -31.09 19.35
C VAL A 403 21.65 -31.75 20.67
N GLY A 404 22.50 -31.55 21.66
CA GLY A 404 22.26 -31.91 23.06
C GLY A 404 21.99 -30.66 23.87
N TYR A 405 20.90 -30.65 24.65
CA TYR A 405 20.56 -29.52 25.50
C TYR A 405 19.88 -29.97 26.79
N ALA A 406 20.00 -29.17 27.85
CA ALA A 406 19.35 -29.41 29.13
C ALA A 406 18.15 -28.47 29.30
N GLU A 407 16.95 -29.04 29.39
CA GLU A 407 15.74 -28.31 29.71
C GLU A 407 15.69 -28.02 31.21
N TYR A 408 15.36 -26.78 31.57
CA TYR A 408 15.13 -26.44 32.96
C TYR A 408 13.72 -26.89 33.37
N LEU A 409 13.63 -27.82 34.31
CA LEU A 409 12.40 -28.21 34.98
C LEU A 409 12.18 -27.20 36.10
N ASN A 410 11.07 -26.46 36.04
CA ASN A 410 10.74 -25.45 37.05
C ASN A 410 10.33 -26.11 38.38
N THR A 411 11.32 -26.61 39.12
CA THR A 411 11.17 -27.14 40.48
C THR A 411 11.43 -26.05 41.51
N SER A 412 10.47 -25.82 42.40
CA SER A 412 10.60 -24.93 43.56
C SER A 412 11.74 -25.41 44.46
N LEU A 413 12.87 -24.70 44.42
CA LEU A 413 14.08 -25.03 45.19
C LEU A 413 13.88 -24.76 46.69
N SER A 414 14.28 -25.70 47.55
CA SER A 414 14.62 -25.40 48.94
C SER A 414 16.01 -24.75 48.98
N SER A 415 16.13 -23.59 49.65
CA SER A 415 17.26 -22.65 49.55
C SER A 415 18.64 -23.13 50.02
N ASN A 416 18.83 -24.41 50.32
CA ASN A 416 20.06 -24.92 50.95
C ASN A 416 20.99 -25.72 50.02
N ASP A 417 20.58 -26.06 48.79
CA ASP A 417 21.43 -26.81 47.85
C ASP A 417 22.00 -25.92 46.76
N THR A 418 23.33 -25.91 46.64
CA THR A 418 24.08 -25.18 45.60
C THR A 418 24.03 -25.86 44.22
N SER A 419 23.50 -27.09 44.14
CA SER A 419 23.39 -27.88 42.91
C SER A 419 22.12 -28.73 42.93
N ASN A 420 21.13 -28.36 42.10
CA ASN A 420 19.92 -29.16 41.92
C ASN A 420 20.00 -29.94 40.60
N ALA A 421 20.39 -31.22 40.69
CA ALA A 421 20.42 -32.11 39.53
C ALA A 421 19.03 -32.39 38.97
N GLU A 422 17.99 -32.39 39.81
CA GLU A 422 16.60 -32.66 39.41
C GLU A 422 15.97 -31.48 38.64
N ALA A 423 16.58 -30.30 38.71
CA ALA A 423 16.14 -29.11 37.96
C ALA A 423 16.45 -29.19 36.46
N TRP A 424 17.22 -30.17 36.00
CA TRP A 424 17.65 -30.25 34.61
C TRP A 424 17.28 -31.59 33.98
N ASN A 425 16.72 -31.50 32.78
CA ASN A 425 16.34 -32.65 31.97
C ASN A 425 17.13 -32.66 30.66
N PRO A 426 18.11 -33.56 30.48
CA PRO A 426 18.90 -33.61 29.26
C PRO A 426 18.09 -34.18 28.11
N VAL A 427 18.27 -33.62 26.92
CA VAL A 427 17.64 -34.03 25.67
C VAL A 427 18.71 -34.09 24.58
N LEU A 428 18.67 -35.14 23.77
CA LEU A 428 19.49 -35.28 22.59
C LEU A 428 18.60 -35.46 21.37
N ILE A 429 18.78 -34.59 20.38
CA ILE A 429 18.11 -34.68 19.08
C ILE A 429 19.15 -34.80 17.97
N ALA A 430 18.75 -35.48 16.89
CA ALA A 430 19.51 -35.59 15.67
C ALA A 430 18.63 -35.19 14.49
N CYS A 431 19.15 -34.35 13.61
CA CYS A 431 18.40 -33.79 12.49
C CYS A 431 19.08 -34.15 11.16
N GLU A 432 18.32 -34.81 10.30
CA GLU A 432 18.74 -35.20 8.96
C GLU A 432 18.21 -34.24 7.91
N HIS A 433 18.97 -34.00 6.84
CA HIS A 433 18.60 -33.08 5.77
C HIS A 433 17.73 -33.78 4.71
N TYR A 434 16.56 -33.23 4.46
CA TYR A 434 15.54 -33.73 3.55
C TYR A 434 15.08 -32.63 2.59
N GLU A 435 14.61 -33.04 1.42
CA GLU A 435 13.75 -32.20 0.59
C GLU A 435 12.32 -32.22 1.16
N ALA A 436 11.66 -31.07 1.17
CA ALA A 436 10.27 -30.97 1.59
C ALA A 436 9.45 -30.10 0.63
N ALA A 437 8.19 -30.49 0.46
CA ALA A 437 7.17 -29.67 -0.16
C ALA A 437 6.54 -28.75 0.91
N TYR A 438 6.58 -27.46 0.64
CA TYR A 438 6.08 -26.40 1.50
C TYR A 438 4.85 -25.73 0.92
N THR A 439 3.92 -25.38 1.79
CA THR A 439 2.83 -24.44 1.50
C THR A 439 2.92 -23.32 2.51
N ALA A 440 3.21 -22.11 2.04
CA ALA A 440 3.35 -20.92 2.87
C ALA A 440 2.27 -19.90 2.52
N GLU A 441 1.70 -19.29 3.55
CA GLU A 441 0.84 -18.12 3.44
C GLU A 441 1.68 -16.88 3.69
N LEU A 442 1.70 -15.97 2.73
CA LEU A 442 2.32 -14.67 2.81
C LEU A 442 1.22 -13.63 3.06
N ARG A 443 1.41 -12.80 4.08
CA ARG A 443 0.53 -11.70 4.44
C ARG A 443 1.31 -10.40 4.26
N PHE A 444 0.74 -9.50 3.49
CA PHE A 444 1.29 -8.17 3.26
C PHE A 444 0.36 -7.16 3.92
N ILE A 445 0.87 -6.49 4.96
CA ILE A 445 0.10 -5.56 5.80
C ILE A 445 0.92 -4.28 5.88
N ASP A 446 0.41 -3.20 5.27
CA ASP A 446 1.04 -1.87 5.26
C ASP A 446 2.54 -1.91 4.90
N GLY A 447 2.87 -2.67 3.85
CA GLY A 447 4.25 -2.86 3.39
C GLY A 447 5.08 -3.89 4.17
N ALA A 448 4.62 -4.34 5.34
CA ALA A 448 5.29 -5.42 6.05
C ALA A 448 4.87 -6.78 5.49
N GLN A 449 5.85 -7.62 5.15
CA GLN A 449 5.61 -9.01 4.78
C GLN A 449 5.79 -9.92 6.00
N VAL A 450 4.73 -10.66 6.33
CA VAL A 450 4.73 -11.71 7.35
C VAL A 450 4.41 -13.04 6.66
N HIS A 451 5.00 -14.13 7.13
CA HIS A 451 4.75 -15.45 6.57
C HIS A 451 4.29 -16.42 7.65
N ARG A 452 3.46 -17.39 7.24
CA ARG A 452 3.04 -18.52 8.06
C ARG A 452 3.13 -19.79 7.23
N MET A 453 3.85 -20.77 7.74
CA MET A 453 3.88 -22.10 7.13
C MET A 453 2.55 -22.81 7.41
N LYS A 454 1.79 -23.14 6.35
CA LYS A 454 0.55 -23.92 6.44
C LYS A 454 0.83 -25.42 6.50
N SER A 455 1.73 -25.89 5.64
CA SER A 455 2.16 -27.28 5.63
C SER A 455 3.61 -27.44 5.22
N ARG A 456 4.22 -28.51 5.75
CA ARG A 456 5.55 -28.98 5.39
C ARG A 456 5.48 -30.51 5.31
N LYS A 457 5.67 -31.06 4.11
CA LYS A 457 5.70 -32.51 3.88
C LYS A 457 7.11 -32.91 3.45
N LEU A 458 7.78 -33.72 4.26
CA LEU A 458 9.08 -34.30 3.92
C LEU A 458 8.89 -35.28 2.74
N LEU A 459 9.79 -35.21 1.76
CA LEU A 459 9.75 -36.02 0.54
C LEU A 459 10.79 -37.13 0.58
N ALA A 460 12.08 -36.78 0.54
CA ALA A 460 13.20 -37.71 0.51
C ALA A 460 14.45 -37.08 1.13
N PRO A 461 15.41 -37.88 1.64
CA PRO A 461 16.71 -37.37 2.04
C PRO A 461 17.44 -36.75 0.83
N LEU A 462 18.14 -35.62 1.03
CA LEU A 462 18.89 -34.98 -0.07
C LEU A 462 20.06 -35.84 -0.55
N ILE A 463 20.79 -36.45 0.40
CA ILE A 463 21.85 -37.41 0.12
C ILE A 463 21.61 -38.65 0.99
N ASN A 464 21.35 -39.78 0.35
CA ASN A 464 21.02 -41.03 1.02
C ASN A 464 22.28 -41.84 1.36
N THR A 465 23.04 -41.34 2.34
CA THR A 465 24.33 -41.92 2.78
C THR A 465 24.50 -41.78 4.28
N THR A 466 25.21 -42.71 4.89
CA THR A 466 25.45 -42.71 6.34
C THR A 466 26.91 -42.42 6.67
N LEU A 467 27.13 -41.53 7.63
CA LEU A 467 28.45 -41.24 8.17
C LEU A 467 29.03 -42.48 8.87
N VAL A 468 30.23 -42.89 8.44
CA VAL A 468 31.00 -43.93 9.12
C VAL A 468 32.07 -43.25 9.97
N GLU A 469 31.92 -43.31 11.29
CA GLU A 469 32.87 -42.70 12.22
C GLU A 469 34.27 -43.32 12.10
N GLY A 470 35.31 -42.48 12.20
CA GLY A 470 36.71 -42.91 12.23
C GLY A 470 37.29 -43.39 10.91
N LYS A 471 36.53 -43.28 9.81
CA LYS A 471 37.00 -43.57 8.46
C LYS A 471 37.15 -42.27 7.69
N ASP A 472 38.40 -41.83 7.54
CA ASP A 472 38.69 -40.69 6.69
C ASP A 472 38.35 -41.02 5.23
N ALA A 473 37.84 -40.01 4.56
CA ALA A 473 37.68 -40.03 3.13
C ALA A 473 39.05 -40.15 2.44
N ASN A 474 39.20 -41.14 1.55
CA ASN A 474 40.39 -41.26 0.72
C ASN A 474 40.34 -40.27 -0.45
N ASP A 475 40.36 -38.98 -0.12
CA ASP A 475 40.34 -37.86 -1.09
C ASP A 475 41.76 -37.36 -1.42
N VAL A 476 42.79 -38.11 -1.04
CA VAL A 476 44.22 -37.78 -1.18
C VAL A 476 44.90 -38.72 -2.15
#